data_AF-X0UZL2-F1
#
_entry.id   AF-X0UZL2-F1
#
_cell.length_a   1.000
_cell.length_b   1.000
_cell.length_c   1.000
_cell.angle_alpha   90.00
_cell.angle_beta   90.00
_cell.angle_gamma   90.00
#
_symmetry.space_group_name_H-M   'P 1'
#
loop_
_entity.id
_entity.type
_entity.pdbx_description
1 polymer ?
#
loop_
_entity_poly.entity_id
_entity_poly.type
_entity_poly.pdbx_seq_one_letter_code
_entity_poly.pdbx_strand_id
1 'polypeptide(L)'
;MEQKKNNQTQVNHKELFDGNGKLRPVKKKTVEELPKEKPTCKKLEKEITAERFLEQLQSQLGVISKWDGYEHICKTSGKNGRVCAWICDRQHYVSLSIFPPFNEKWKTMQISNQAEADSAIIMLKAKINGYKSKK
;
A
#
# COMPACT_ATOMS: atom_id res chain seq x y z
N MET A 1 2.76 35.94 5.21
CA MET A 1 2.03 34.67 5.15
C MET A 1 1.55 34.47 3.74
N GLU A 2 1.66 33.23 3.27
CA GLU A 2 1.14 32.70 2.00
C GLU A 2 1.73 33.20 0.68
N GLN A 3 2.42 32.30 -0.04
CA GLN A 3 2.02 31.89 -1.39
C GLN A 3 2.67 30.56 -1.75
N LYS A 4 1.84 29.52 -1.84
CA LYS A 4 2.16 28.21 -2.41
C LYS A 4 2.38 28.37 -3.91
N LYS A 5 3.55 27.99 -4.43
CA LYS A 5 3.75 27.82 -5.89
C LYS A 5 3.40 26.39 -6.28
N ASN A 6 2.34 26.27 -7.07
CA ASN A 6 1.94 25.08 -7.81
C ASN A 6 3.07 24.68 -8.78
N ASN A 7 3.67 23.51 -8.61
CA ASN A 7 4.47 22.87 -9.64
C ASN A 7 3.54 22.12 -10.60
N GLN A 8 3.06 22.86 -11.60
CA GLN A 8 2.44 22.27 -12.78
C GLN A 8 3.57 21.87 -13.73
N THR A 9 3.88 20.57 -13.81
CA THR A 9 4.85 20.03 -14.77
C THR A 9 4.26 20.18 -16.17
N GLN A 10 4.56 21.30 -16.84
CA GLN A 10 4.38 21.43 -18.27
C GLN A 10 5.43 20.54 -18.95
N VAL A 11 5.00 19.41 -19.48
CA VAL A 11 5.82 18.65 -20.43
C VAL A 11 5.87 19.47 -21.72
N ASN A 12 7.01 20.11 -21.95
CA ASN A 12 7.24 20.96 -23.10
C ASN A 12 7.31 20.08 -24.36
N HIS A 13 6.23 20.04 -25.14
CA HIS A 13 6.04 19.16 -26.30
C HIS A 13 7.01 19.43 -27.48
N LYS A 14 8.00 20.32 -27.32
CA LYS A 14 8.90 20.80 -28.38
C LYS A 14 10.22 20.03 -28.54
N GLU A 15 10.55 19.07 -27.67
CA GLU A 15 11.89 18.44 -27.69
C GLU A 15 11.97 17.06 -28.36
N LEU A 16 10.84 16.46 -28.78
CA LEU A 16 10.84 15.09 -29.31
C LEU A 16 10.90 14.99 -30.84
N PHE A 17 10.53 16.05 -31.57
CA PHE A 17 10.38 16.01 -33.02
C PHE A 17 11.26 17.07 -33.71
N ASP A 18 11.75 16.78 -34.90
CA ASP A 18 12.39 17.77 -35.77
C ASP A 18 11.35 18.68 -36.43
N GLY A 19 11.81 19.75 -37.10
CA GLY A 19 10.95 20.72 -37.78
C GLY A 19 10.13 20.15 -38.95
N ASN A 20 10.33 18.87 -39.31
CA ASN A 20 9.58 18.15 -40.33
C ASN A 20 8.69 17.05 -39.73
N GLY A 21 8.50 17.03 -38.40
CA GLY A 21 7.55 16.14 -37.71
C GLY A 21 8.03 14.70 -37.52
N LYS A 22 9.33 14.40 -37.70
CA LYS A 22 9.89 13.08 -37.38
C LYS A 22 10.58 13.07 -36.02
N LEU A 23 10.47 11.94 -35.31
CA LEU A 23 11.15 11.70 -34.04
C LEU A 23 12.66 11.79 -34.23
N ARG A 24 13.34 12.64 -33.44
CA ARG A 24 14.80 12.77 -33.52
C ARG A 24 15.48 11.50 -32.99
N PRO A 25 16.45 10.92 -33.71
CA PRO A 25 17.20 9.76 -33.22
C PRO A 25 18.05 10.15 -32.00
N VAL A 26 17.83 9.46 -30.88
CA VAL A 26 18.60 9.64 -29.64
C VAL A 26 20.00 9.09 -29.84
N LYS A 27 21.01 9.97 -29.82
CA LYS A 27 22.43 9.57 -29.81
C LYS A 27 22.70 8.74 -28.55
N LYS A 28 23.10 7.48 -28.72
CA LYS A 28 23.67 6.67 -27.63
C LYS A 28 24.95 7.37 -27.14
N LYS A 29 24.92 7.89 -25.92
CA LYS A 29 26.13 8.40 -25.26
C LYS A 29 26.98 7.21 -24.81
N THR A 30 28.23 7.26 -25.22
CA THR A 30 29.35 6.44 -24.76
C THR A 30 29.47 6.48 -23.24
N VAL A 31 29.74 5.32 -22.66
CA VAL A 31 29.95 5.09 -21.23
C VAL A 31 31.30 5.66 -20.84
N GLU A 32 31.35 6.91 -20.37
CA GLU A 32 32.44 7.37 -19.51
C GLU A 32 31.98 8.59 -18.71
N GLU A 33 32.30 8.54 -17.42
CA GLU A 33 32.01 9.53 -16.36
C GLU A 33 30.56 9.60 -15.85
N LEU A 34 30.14 8.52 -15.20
CA LEU A 34 29.17 8.60 -14.11
C LEU A 34 29.87 9.13 -12.85
N PRO A 35 29.42 10.23 -12.22
CA PRO A 35 29.88 10.58 -10.88
C PRO A 35 29.57 9.42 -9.94
N LYS A 36 30.57 8.97 -9.18
CA LYS A 36 30.44 8.03 -8.05
C LYS A 36 29.68 8.70 -6.89
N GLU A 37 28.49 9.21 -7.14
CA GLU A 37 27.50 9.41 -6.09
C GLU A 37 26.76 8.09 -5.97
N LYS A 38 27.02 7.38 -4.87
CA LYS A 38 26.17 6.27 -4.44
C LYS A 38 24.73 6.76 -4.60
N PRO A 39 23.83 6.03 -5.30
CA PRO A 39 22.44 6.22 -5.02
C PRO A 39 22.28 5.78 -3.57
N THR A 40 22.33 6.71 -2.62
CA THR A 40 21.48 6.62 -1.45
C THR A 40 20.08 6.62 -2.02
N CYS A 41 19.66 5.46 -2.50
CA CYS A 41 18.28 5.06 -2.54
C CYS A 41 17.85 5.32 -1.10
N LYS A 42 17.18 6.45 -0.87
CA LYS A 42 16.43 6.67 0.35
C LYS A 42 15.42 5.53 0.34
N LYS A 43 15.80 4.39 0.94
CA LYS A 43 14.88 3.36 1.37
C LYS A 43 13.82 4.12 2.15
N LEU A 44 12.67 4.31 1.54
CA LEU A 44 11.45 4.66 2.23
C LEU A 44 11.05 3.43 3.07
N GLU A 45 11.89 3.04 4.03
CA GLU A 45 11.53 2.14 5.11
C GLU A 45 10.70 2.99 6.09
N LYS A 46 9.49 3.36 5.66
CA LYS A 46 8.43 3.52 6.63
C LYS A 46 8.01 2.11 6.98
N GLU A 47 8.76 1.52 7.91
CA GLU A 47 8.39 0.31 8.61
C GLU A 47 6.93 0.47 9.05
N ILE A 48 6.08 -0.43 8.55
CA ILE A 48 4.67 -0.41 8.89
C ILE A 48 4.51 -1.23 10.16
N THR A 49 4.00 -0.60 11.21
CA THR A 49 3.73 -1.26 12.49
C THR A 49 2.31 -1.83 12.49
N ALA A 50 2.08 -2.86 13.32
CA ALA A 50 0.75 -3.45 13.46
C ALA A 50 -0.31 -2.42 13.90
N GLU A 51 0.06 -1.49 14.78
CA GLU A 51 -0.79 -0.40 15.25
C GLU A 51 -1.23 0.52 14.10
N ARG A 52 -0.28 0.99 13.30
CA ARG A 52 -0.56 1.89 12.16
C ARG A 52 -1.41 1.19 11.10
N PHE A 53 -1.14 -0.10 10.86
CA PHE A 53 -1.96 -0.89 9.96
C PHE A 53 -3.38 -1.09 10.51
N LEU A 54 -3.51 -1.30 11.81
CA LEU A 54 -4.80 -1.44 12.47
C LEU A 54 -5.62 -0.15 12.40
N GLU A 55 -5.02 1.02 12.65
CA GLU A 55 -5.69 2.32 12.51
C GLU A 55 -6.26 2.52 11.10
N GLN A 56 -5.48 2.15 10.07
CA GLN A 56 -5.93 2.21 8.68
C GLN A 56 -7.11 1.28 8.42
N LEU A 57 -7.08 0.06 8.96
CA LEU A 57 -8.19 -0.88 8.86
C LEU A 57 -9.45 -0.35 9.54
N GLN A 58 -9.33 0.19 10.76
CA GLN A 58 -10.46 0.78 11.49
C GLN A 58 -11.06 1.95 10.70
N SER A 59 -10.23 2.86 10.20
CA SER A 59 -10.66 4.03 9.44
C SER A 59 -11.33 3.67 8.10
N GLN A 60 -10.74 2.74 7.33
CA GLN A 60 -11.21 2.45 5.98
C GLN A 60 -12.33 1.40 5.91
N LEU A 61 -12.33 0.44 6.85
CA LEU A 61 -13.28 -0.69 6.83
C LEU A 61 -14.29 -0.65 7.98
N GLY A 62 -14.13 0.27 8.94
CA GLY A 62 -14.99 0.32 10.13
C GLY A 62 -14.95 -0.99 10.92
N VAL A 63 -13.79 -1.64 10.97
CA VAL A 63 -13.60 -2.84 11.80
C VAL A 63 -13.32 -2.43 13.24
N ILE A 64 -13.71 -3.28 14.18
CA ILE A 64 -13.40 -3.12 15.60
C ILE A 64 -12.30 -4.12 15.93
N SER A 65 -11.26 -3.68 16.62
CA SER A 65 -10.19 -4.56 17.09
C SER A 65 -10.26 -4.76 18.60
N LYS A 66 -9.93 -5.98 19.04
CA LYS A 66 -9.72 -6.33 20.44
C LYS A 66 -8.38 -7.04 20.57
N TRP A 67 -7.58 -6.64 21.56
CA TRP A 67 -6.34 -7.35 21.90
C TRP A 67 -6.65 -8.69 22.57
N ASP A 68 -5.99 -9.77 22.12
CA ASP A 68 -6.12 -11.13 22.64
C ASP A 68 -4.77 -11.67 23.13
N GLY A 69 -4.09 -10.87 23.96
CA GLY A 69 -2.79 -11.20 24.56
C GLY A 69 -1.60 -10.99 23.61
N TYR A 70 -1.64 -11.61 22.43
CA TYR A 70 -0.53 -11.59 21.46
C TYR A 70 -0.91 -11.00 20.10
N GLU A 71 -2.21 -10.93 19.80
CA GLU A 71 -2.72 -10.53 18.49
C GLU A 71 -3.92 -9.59 18.62
N HIS A 72 -4.11 -8.73 17.63
CA HIS A 72 -5.32 -7.94 17.45
C HIS A 72 -6.35 -8.75 16.65
N ILE A 73 -7.50 -9.01 17.26
CA ILE A 73 -8.64 -9.64 16.60
C ILE A 73 -9.54 -8.57 15.99
N CYS A 74 -9.55 -8.50 14.67
CA CYS A 74 -10.39 -7.58 13.90
C CYS A 74 -11.74 -8.21 13.56
N LYS A 75 -12.82 -7.46 13.84
CA LYS A 75 -14.19 -7.85 13.57
C LYS A 75 -14.90 -6.80 12.72
N THR A 76 -15.76 -7.23 11.80
CA THR A 76 -16.62 -6.31 11.03
C THR A 76 -17.58 -5.57 11.97
N SER A 77 -17.84 -4.29 11.74
CA SER A 77 -18.88 -3.54 12.47
C SER A 77 -20.28 -4.16 12.32
N GLY A 78 -21.04 -4.18 13.42
CA GLY A 78 -22.42 -4.67 13.48
C GLY A 78 -22.77 -5.44 14.76
N LYS A 79 -24.07 -5.62 15.04
CA LYS A 79 -24.61 -6.21 16.29
C LYS A 79 -24.10 -7.63 16.60
N ASN A 80 -23.60 -8.34 15.58
CA ASN A 80 -22.97 -9.67 15.68
C ASN A 80 -21.62 -9.72 14.92
N GLY A 81 -20.80 -8.66 15.03
CA GLY A 81 -19.56 -8.49 14.26
C GLY A 81 -18.73 -9.77 14.14
N ARG A 82 -18.50 -10.23 12.91
CA ARG A 82 -17.78 -11.48 12.63
C ARG A 82 -16.27 -11.21 12.59
N VAL A 83 -15.48 -12.15 13.08
CA VAL A 83 -14.01 -12.09 12.99
C VAL A 83 -13.61 -12.13 11.53
N CYS A 84 -12.98 -11.06 11.04
CA CYS A 84 -12.51 -10.97 9.67
C CYS A 84 -11.01 -11.23 9.54
N ALA A 85 -10.22 -10.86 10.55
CA ALA A 85 -8.78 -11.06 10.52
C ALA A 85 -8.12 -11.04 11.91
N TRP A 86 -6.92 -11.61 11.99
CA TRP A 86 -5.96 -11.42 13.07
C TRP A 86 -4.74 -10.66 12.58
N ILE A 87 -4.25 -9.73 13.41
CA ILE A 87 -3.07 -8.92 13.11
C ILE A 87 -2.07 -9.11 14.25
N CYS A 88 -0.85 -9.49 13.90
CA CYS A 88 0.23 -9.67 14.86
C CYS A 88 1.47 -8.92 14.37
N ASP A 89 2.15 -8.25 15.28
CA ASP A 89 3.43 -7.63 15.00
C ASP A 89 4.54 -8.69 15.03
N ARG A 90 5.39 -8.72 14.01
CA ARG A 90 6.58 -9.57 13.93
C ARG A 90 7.81 -8.69 13.84
N GLN A 91 8.99 -9.27 14.09
CA GLN A 91 10.25 -8.52 14.20
C GLN A 91 10.54 -7.55 13.05
N HIS A 92 10.08 -7.83 11.83
CA HIS A 92 10.36 -7.02 10.64
C HIS A 92 9.12 -6.79 9.75
N TYR A 93 7.94 -7.21 10.18
CA TYR A 93 6.72 -7.12 9.37
C TYR A 93 5.46 -7.33 10.22
N VAL A 94 4.31 -6.94 9.67
CA VAL A 94 3.00 -7.23 10.23
C VAL A 94 2.42 -8.48 9.57
N SER A 95 1.97 -9.42 10.39
CA SER A 95 1.29 -10.63 9.93
C SER A 95 -0.22 -10.41 9.97
N LEU A 96 -0.90 -10.61 8.83
CA LEU A 96 -2.36 -10.54 8.70
C LEU A 96 -2.94 -11.90 8.31
N SER A 97 -3.73 -12.51 9.18
CA SER A 97 -4.42 -13.78 8.91
C SER A 97 -5.91 -13.54 8.64
N ILE A 98 -6.40 -13.90 7.45
CA ILE A 98 -7.80 -13.72 7.04
C ILE A 98 -8.61 -15.00 7.30
N PHE A 99 -9.79 -14.86 7.91
CA PHE A 99 -10.62 -15.96 8.39
C PHE A 99 -11.43 -16.67 7.27
N PRO A 100 -11.69 -17.99 7.35
CA PRO A 100 -12.43 -18.77 6.35
C PRO A 100 -13.85 -18.36 5.93
N PRO A 101 -14.64 -17.53 6.65
CA PRO A 101 -15.82 -16.91 6.04
C PRO A 101 -15.46 -15.82 5.01
N PHE A 102 -14.29 -15.20 5.11
CA PHE A 102 -13.84 -14.12 4.23
C PHE A 102 -12.81 -14.60 3.19
N ASN A 103 -12.30 -15.81 3.33
CA ASN A 103 -11.41 -16.43 2.36
C ASN A 103 -11.68 -17.94 2.27
N GLU A 104 -11.40 -18.58 1.14
CA GLU A 104 -11.73 -20.02 0.97
C GLU A 104 -10.94 -20.93 1.92
N LYS A 105 -9.75 -20.50 2.33
CA LYS A 105 -8.87 -21.16 3.31
C LYS A 105 -8.22 -20.09 4.19
N TRP A 106 -7.69 -20.50 5.33
CA TRP A 106 -6.81 -19.64 6.13
C TRP A 106 -5.68 -19.12 5.24
N LYS A 107 -5.54 -17.79 5.19
CA LYS A 107 -4.46 -17.14 4.45
C LYS A 107 -3.81 -16.10 5.34
N THR A 108 -2.53 -16.31 5.58
CA THR A 108 -1.67 -15.35 6.26
C THR A 108 -0.87 -14.58 5.23
N MET A 109 -0.84 -13.26 5.37
CA MET A 109 -0.11 -12.34 4.51
C MET A 109 0.92 -11.61 5.37
N GLN A 110 2.11 -11.47 4.81
CA GLN A 110 3.17 -10.63 5.36
C GLN A 110 3.03 -9.23 4.78
N ILE A 111 3.09 -8.23 5.65
CA ILE A 111 2.96 -6.81 5.32
C ILE A 111 4.18 -6.10 5.87
N SER A 112 5.13 -5.78 4.99
CA SER A 112 6.44 -5.22 5.35
C SER A 112 6.54 -3.73 4.98
N ASN A 113 5.57 -3.20 4.22
CA ASN A 113 5.54 -1.81 3.80
C ASN A 113 4.10 -1.29 3.57
N GLN A 114 3.98 0.01 3.34
CA GLN A 114 2.68 0.67 3.15
C GLN A 114 1.93 0.18 1.89
N ALA A 115 2.62 -0.10 0.78
CA ALA A 115 1.97 -0.54 -0.45
C ALA A 115 1.33 -1.94 -0.28
N GLU A 116 1.99 -2.83 0.46
CA GLU A 116 1.44 -4.13 0.85
C GLU A 116 0.24 -3.98 1.79
N ALA A 117 0.30 -3.04 2.74
CA ALA A 117 -0.83 -2.74 3.61
C ALA A 117 -2.05 -2.23 2.84
N ASP A 118 -1.86 -1.27 1.93
CA ASP A 118 -2.93 -0.73 1.10
C ASP A 118 -3.56 -1.85 0.26
N SER A 119 -2.73 -2.71 -0.34
CA SER A 119 -3.18 -3.87 -1.11
C SER A 119 -3.98 -4.86 -0.26
N ALA A 120 -3.52 -5.13 0.98
CA ALA A 120 -4.21 -6.01 1.92
C ALA A 120 -5.58 -5.44 2.34
N ILE A 121 -5.67 -4.12 2.57
CA ILE A 121 -6.93 -3.45 2.91
C ILE A 121 -7.93 -3.55 1.77
N ILE A 122 -7.50 -3.29 0.53
CA ILE A 122 -8.35 -3.40 -0.67
C ILE A 122 -8.91 -4.82 -0.81
N MET A 123 -8.04 -5.83 -0.66
CA MET A 123 -8.44 -7.24 -0.72
C MET A 123 -9.48 -7.57 0.37
N LEU A 124 -9.20 -7.18 1.61
CA LEU A 124 -10.09 -7.45 2.74
C LEU A 124 -11.44 -6.73 2.58
N LYS A 125 -11.44 -5.49 2.08
CA LYS A 125 -12.67 -4.73 1.75
C LYS A 125 -13.53 -5.47 0.75
N ALA A 126 -12.93 -5.94 -0.34
CA ALA A 126 -13.63 -6.68 -1.39
C ALA A 126 -14.24 -7.97 -0.83
N LYS A 127 -13.49 -8.72 -0.01
CA LYS A 127 -13.98 -9.95 0.65
C LYS A 127 -15.14 -9.67 1.62
N ILE A 128 -15.01 -8.66 2.49
CA ILE A 128 -16.07 -8.28 3.43
C ILE A 128 -17.35 -7.87 2.68
N ASN A 129 -17.23 -7.06 1.62
CA ASN A 129 -18.38 -6.59 0.85
C ASN A 129 -19.02 -7.72 0.02
N GLY A 130 -18.22 -8.55 -0.63
CA GLY A 130 -18.73 -9.73 -1.36
C GLY A 130 -19.46 -10.71 -0.46
N TYR A 131 -19.03 -10.84 0.80
CA TYR A 131 -19.74 -11.66 1.79
C TYR A 131 -21.09 -11.05 2.21
N LYS A 132 -21.19 -9.72 2.34
CA LYS A 132 -22.45 -9.04 2.66
C LYS A 132 -23.52 -9.19 1.55
N SER A 133 -23.09 -9.38 0.31
CA SER A 133 -24.00 -9.45 -0.86
C SER A 133 -24.68 -10.82 -1.07
N LYS A 134 -24.33 -11.86 -0.31
CA LYS A 134 -24.93 -13.22 -0.44
C LYS A 134 -26.24 -13.39 0.34
N LYS A 135 -27.11 -12.36 0.36
CA LYS A 135 -28.46 -12.47 0.94
C LYS A 135 -29.49 -12.68 -0.15
#